data_AF-A0A6I1HZA9-F1
#
_entry.id   AF-A0A6I1HZA9-F1
#
_cell.length_a   1.000
_cell.length_b   1.000
_cell.length_c   1.000
_cell.angle_alpha   90.00
_cell.angle_beta   90.00
_cell.angle_gamma   90.00
#
_symmetry.space_group_name_H-M   'P 1'
#
loop_
_entity.id
_entity.type
_entity.pdbx_description
1 polymer ?
#
loop_
_entity_poly.entity_id
_entity_poly.type
_entity_poly.pdbx_seq_one_letter_code
_entity_poly.pdbx_strand_id
1 'polypeptide(L)'
;MRKIVATFFAAFSLAFLATLPALAQNAQATPARQAAPSPAMKVAVRRMLDAMQFPQLTRSIFDQMLQSVPAMIRQSALQQISSNPNLDEQRKARALASAEEEIPVAIATLTQVLADPTLIDELAAEMVPLYARFYTVPEVEQLTTFYKTPLGRKMLATMPQLSAESMAISQRVLIPRVNAVLDQVMRAATQSPQ
;
A
#
# COMPACT_ATOMS: atom_id res chain seq x y z
N MET A 1 -34.39 -18.42 -2.88
CA MET A 1 -32.92 -18.54 -2.85
C MET A 1 -32.34 -17.74 -4.00
N ARG A 2 -31.84 -16.52 -3.75
CA ARG A 2 -31.24 -15.65 -4.78
C ARG A 2 -29.71 -15.76 -4.68
N LYS A 3 -29.07 -16.19 -5.77
CA LYS A 3 -27.61 -16.34 -5.90
C LYS A 3 -27.01 -14.93 -6.05
N ILE A 4 -26.20 -14.51 -5.09
CA ILE A 4 -25.35 -13.31 -5.22
C ILE A 4 -24.04 -13.77 -5.84
N VAL A 5 -23.77 -13.33 -7.07
CA VAL A 5 -22.50 -13.53 -7.76
C VAL A 5 -21.50 -12.54 -7.16
N ALA A 6 -20.49 -13.06 -6.48
CA ALA A 6 -19.35 -12.29 -6.00
C ALA A 6 -18.29 -12.21 -7.10
N THR A 7 -18.13 -11.05 -7.72
CA THR A 7 -17.05 -10.79 -8.67
C THR A 7 -15.89 -10.13 -7.94
N PHE A 8 -14.86 -10.90 -7.60
CA PHE A 8 -13.56 -10.38 -7.20
C PHE A 8 -12.85 -9.86 -8.45
N PHE A 9 -12.56 -8.56 -8.51
CA PHE A 9 -11.74 -7.99 -9.58
C PHE A 9 -10.27 -8.27 -9.32
N ALA A 10 -9.75 -9.32 -9.94
CA ALA A 10 -8.35 -9.36 -10.37
C ALA A 10 -8.25 -8.53 -11.66
N ALA A 11 -7.82 -7.28 -11.55
CA ALA A 11 -7.63 -6.42 -12.73
C ALA A 11 -6.29 -6.77 -13.41
N PHE A 12 -6.35 -7.69 -14.36
CA PHE A 12 -5.33 -7.88 -15.38
C PHE A 12 -5.90 -7.33 -16.69
N SER A 13 -5.38 -6.23 -17.22
CA SER A 13 -5.70 -5.79 -18.58
C SER A 13 -4.58 -4.95 -19.17
N LEU A 14 -3.89 -5.57 -20.13
CA LEU A 14 -2.91 -4.99 -21.03
C LEU A 14 -3.48 -3.78 -21.77
N ALA A 15 -2.72 -2.69 -21.82
CA ALA A 15 -2.96 -1.57 -22.73
C ALA A 15 -2.59 -1.98 -24.16
N PHE A 16 -3.51 -1.79 -25.11
CA PHE A 16 -3.21 -1.76 -26.54
C PHE A 16 -3.66 -0.41 -27.11
N LEU A 17 -2.69 0.33 -27.65
CA LEU A 17 -2.87 1.57 -28.40
C LEU A 17 -3.41 1.25 -29.80
N ALA A 18 -4.52 1.89 -30.19
CA ALA A 18 -4.88 2.09 -31.59
C ALA A 18 -5.63 3.42 -31.75
N THR A 19 -5.02 4.33 -32.51
CA THR A 19 -5.52 5.66 -32.88
C THR A 19 -6.56 5.59 -34.00
N LEU A 20 -7.76 6.15 -33.81
CA LEU A 20 -8.66 6.55 -34.89
C LEU A 20 -9.39 7.87 -34.52
N PRO A 21 -9.68 8.74 -35.52
CA PRO A 21 -10.17 10.10 -35.30
C PRO A 21 -11.69 10.15 -35.05
N ALA A 22 -12.08 11.23 -34.37
CA ALA A 22 -13.41 11.54 -33.86
C ALA A 22 -14.54 11.43 -34.89
N LEU A 23 -15.67 10.85 -34.47
CA LEU A 23 -17.06 11.33 -34.67
C LEU A 23 -18.02 10.32 -34.04
N ALA A 24 -18.07 10.29 -32.71
CA ALA A 24 -19.24 9.83 -31.98
C ALA A 24 -19.26 10.58 -30.66
N GLN A 25 -20.26 11.43 -30.51
CA GLN A 25 -20.67 12.08 -29.27
C GLN A 25 -21.09 10.99 -28.27
N ASN A 26 -20.13 10.27 -27.70
CA ASN A 26 -20.32 9.74 -26.37
C ASN A 26 -19.96 10.87 -25.43
N ALA A 27 -20.96 11.29 -24.65
CA ALA A 27 -20.78 12.16 -23.51
C ALA A 27 -19.56 11.71 -22.72
N GLN A 28 -18.42 12.36 -22.98
CA GLN A 28 -17.37 12.45 -22.01
C GLN A 28 -18.00 13.26 -20.90
N ALA A 29 -18.55 12.55 -19.92
CA ALA A 29 -18.72 13.11 -18.61
C ALA A 29 -17.35 13.66 -18.25
N THR A 30 -17.18 14.97 -18.43
CA THR A 30 -16.21 15.75 -17.70
C THR A 30 -16.25 15.18 -16.29
N PRO A 31 -15.12 14.77 -15.67
CA PRO A 31 -15.15 14.49 -14.25
C PRO A 31 -15.70 15.78 -13.66
N ALA A 32 -16.96 15.73 -13.20
CA ALA A 32 -17.57 16.87 -12.56
C ALA A 32 -16.54 17.31 -11.54
N ARG A 33 -16.11 18.57 -11.61
CA ARG A 33 -15.31 19.23 -10.58
C ARG A 33 -15.87 18.71 -9.26
N GLN A 34 -15.15 17.81 -8.59
CA GLN A 34 -15.75 17.04 -7.50
C GLN A 34 -16.09 18.03 -6.42
N ALA A 35 -17.38 18.32 -6.28
CA ALA A 35 -17.86 19.12 -5.16
C ALA A 35 -17.31 18.48 -3.89
N ALA A 36 -16.87 19.30 -2.94
CA ALA A 36 -16.36 18.82 -1.68
C ALA A 36 -17.32 17.76 -1.10
N PRO A 37 -16.83 16.63 -0.57
CA PRO A 37 -17.69 15.55 -0.11
C PRO A 37 -18.76 16.06 0.87
N SER A 38 -19.99 15.59 0.68
CA SER A 38 -21.13 16.02 1.51
C SER A 38 -20.90 15.66 2.99
N PRO A 39 -21.52 16.38 3.94
CA PRO A 39 -21.48 16.01 5.36
C PRO A 39 -21.93 14.57 5.62
N ALA A 40 -22.93 14.08 4.86
CA ALA A 40 -23.39 12.70 4.94
C ALA A 40 -22.31 11.68 4.53
N MET A 41 -21.53 11.99 3.49
CA MET A 41 -20.41 11.14 3.07
C MET A 41 -19.31 11.09 4.13
N LYS A 42 -18.97 12.22 4.76
CA LYS A 42 -18.01 12.27 5.87
C LYS A 42 -18.41 11.31 7.01
N VAL A 43 -19.67 11.37 7.42
CA VAL A 43 -20.20 10.50 8.48
C VAL A 43 -20.18 9.02 8.07
N ALA A 44 -20.62 8.70 6.85
CA ALA A 44 -20.66 7.31 6.37
C ALA A 44 -19.27 6.69 6.28
N VAL A 45 -18.29 7.41 5.70
CA VAL A 45 -16.90 6.94 5.60
C VAL A 45 -16.28 6.74 6.97
N ARG A 46 -16.51 7.66 7.92
CA ARG A 46 -15.99 7.51 9.28
C ARG A 46 -16.50 6.23 9.94
N ARG A 47 -17.81 5.96 9.87
CA ARG A 47 -18.40 4.72 10.40
C ARG A 47 -17.84 3.47 9.75
N MET A 48 -17.60 3.52 8.44
CA MET A 48 -17.01 2.41 7.71
C MET A 48 -15.58 2.15 8.18
N LEU A 49 -14.74 3.19 8.30
CA LEU A 49 -13.36 3.08 8.79
C LEU A 49 -13.32 2.51 10.22
N ASP A 50 -14.23 2.94 11.08
CA ASP A 50 -14.36 2.38 12.43
C ASP A 50 -14.76 0.88 12.39
N ALA A 51 -15.70 0.50 11.51
CA ALA A 51 -16.08 -0.91 11.31
C ALA A 51 -14.93 -1.77 10.76
N MET A 52 -14.03 -1.16 9.99
CA MET A 52 -12.81 -1.79 9.48
C MET A 52 -11.65 -1.80 10.48
N GLN A 53 -11.83 -1.22 11.68
CA GLN A 53 -10.79 -1.07 12.69
C GLN A 53 -9.59 -0.23 12.22
N PHE A 54 -9.85 0.76 11.36
CA PHE A 54 -8.81 1.65 10.82
C PHE A 54 -7.96 2.32 11.92
N PRO A 55 -8.53 2.87 13.01
CA PRO A 55 -7.72 3.46 14.07
C PRO A 55 -6.77 2.47 14.75
N GLN A 56 -7.18 1.22 14.91
CA GLN A 56 -6.34 0.19 15.52
C GLN A 56 -5.24 -0.24 14.54
N LEU A 57 -5.60 -0.47 13.28
CA LEU A 57 -4.66 -0.85 12.23
C LEU A 57 -3.55 0.20 12.05
N THR A 58 -3.93 1.48 11.97
CA THR A 58 -2.97 2.58 11.81
C THR A 58 -2.00 2.66 12.99
N ARG A 59 -2.48 2.49 14.23
CA ARG A 59 -1.61 2.42 15.41
C ARG A 59 -0.64 1.24 15.35
N SER A 60 -1.12 0.05 15.01
CA SER A 60 -0.25 -1.13 14.88
C SER A 60 0.82 -0.96 13.80
N ILE A 61 0.50 -0.26 12.69
CA ILE A 61 1.48 0.08 11.66
C ILE A 61 2.54 1.04 12.22
N PHE A 62 2.12 2.07 12.97
CA PHE A 62 3.05 3.01 13.61
C PHE A 62 3.93 2.35 14.65
N ASP A 63 3.37 1.46 15.48
CA ASP A 63 4.14 0.69 16.47
C ASP A 63 5.19 -0.19 15.78
N GLN A 64 4.81 -0.89 14.71
CA GLN A 64 5.73 -1.71 13.93
C GLN A 64 6.82 -0.86 13.25
N MET A 65 6.46 0.33 12.78
CA MET A 65 7.40 1.29 12.22
C MET A 65 8.39 1.74 13.29
N LEU A 66 7.93 2.18 14.47
CA LEU A 66 8.79 2.61 15.58
C LEU A 66 9.74 1.51 16.07
N GLN A 67 9.34 0.24 15.97
CA GLN A 67 10.23 -0.89 16.29
C GLN A 67 11.33 -1.13 15.23
N SER A 68 11.06 -0.82 13.96
CA SER A 68 11.98 -1.11 12.84
C SER A 68 12.87 0.07 12.45
N VAL A 69 12.39 1.31 12.61
CA VAL A 69 13.10 2.54 12.22
C VAL A 69 14.47 2.70 12.88
N PRO A 70 14.67 2.44 14.20
CA PRO A 70 16.00 2.62 14.82
C PRO A 70 17.09 1.78 14.15
N ALA A 71 16.80 0.51 13.87
CA ALA A 71 17.74 -0.39 13.19
C ALA A 71 18.02 0.07 11.76
N MET A 72 16.98 0.55 11.05
CA MET A 72 17.10 1.08 9.70
C MET A 72 17.98 2.35 9.66
N ILE A 73 17.76 3.31 10.58
CA ILE A 73 18.56 4.53 10.65
C ILE A 73 20.02 4.19 10.95
N ARG A 74 20.27 3.32 11.94
CA ARG A 74 21.62 2.84 12.26
C ARG A 74 22.31 2.23 11.05
N GLN A 75 21.63 1.33 10.34
CA GLN A 75 22.21 0.66 9.18
C GLN A 75 22.50 1.65 8.04
N SER A 76 21.60 2.60 7.80
CA SER A 76 21.81 3.66 6.82
C SER A 76 22.99 4.56 7.19
N ALA A 77 23.10 4.97 8.45
CA ALA A 77 24.21 5.77 8.96
C ALA A 77 25.55 5.02 8.79
N LEU A 78 25.59 3.75 9.18
CA LEU A 78 26.76 2.89 9.00
C LEU A 78 27.20 2.82 7.53
N GLN A 79 26.26 2.56 6.61
CA GLN A 79 26.59 2.52 5.18
C GLN A 79 27.12 3.86 4.68
N GLN A 80 26.39 4.95 4.89
CA GLN A 80 26.74 6.26 4.35
C GLN A 80 28.08 6.78 4.90
N ILE A 81 28.35 6.58 6.19
CA ILE A 81 29.60 7.05 6.82
C ILE A 81 30.77 6.16 6.41
N SER A 82 30.61 4.84 6.39
CA SER A 82 31.70 3.92 6.03
C SER A 82 32.12 4.04 4.56
N SER A 83 31.16 4.28 3.67
CA SER A 83 31.40 4.42 2.23
C SER A 83 31.87 5.81 1.80
N ASN A 84 31.95 6.79 2.72
CA ASN A 84 32.33 8.16 2.37
C ASN A 84 33.86 8.29 2.20
N PRO A 85 34.38 8.52 0.97
CA PRO A 85 35.82 8.61 0.73
C PRO A 85 36.43 9.92 1.26
N ASN A 86 35.62 10.92 1.61
CA ASN A 86 36.07 12.21 2.11
C ASN A 86 36.31 12.22 3.63
N LEU A 87 36.00 11.13 4.32
CA LEU A 87 36.21 10.99 5.76
C LEU A 87 37.38 10.04 6.02
N ASP A 88 38.35 10.50 6.82
CA ASP A 88 39.34 9.62 7.42
C ASP A 88 38.69 8.75 8.52
N GLU A 89 39.38 7.69 8.94
CA GLU A 89 38.85 6.72 9.92
C GLU A 89 38.48 7.35 11.26
N GLN A 90 39.21 8.39 11.70
CA GLN A 90 38.90 9.08 12.95
C GLN A 90 37.62 9.90 12.84
N ARG A 91 37.40 10.58 11.72
CA ARG A 91 36.16 11.32 11.43
C ARG A 91 34.98 10.37 11.27
N LYS A 92 35.16 9.22 10.62
CA LYS A 92 34.12 8.17 10.53
C LYS A 92 33.71 7.69 11.92
N ALA A 93 34.67 7.37 12.80
CA ALA A 93 34.38 6.92 14.16
C ALA A 93 33.60 7.98 14.97
N ARG A 94 33.99 9.25 14.87
CA ARG A 94 33.27 10.35 15.53
C ARG A 94 31.87 10.56 14.95
N ALA A 95 31.71 10.48 13.63
CA ALA A 95 30.41 10.61 12.97
C ALA A 95 29.46 9.48 13.37
N LEU A 96 29.96 8.24 13.48
CA LEU A 96 29.16 7.10 13.95
C LEU A 96 28.72 7.26 15.41
N ALA A 97 29.63 7.70 16.29
CA ALA A 97 29.30 7.97 17.69
C ALA A 97 28.21 9.07 17.80
N SER A 98 28.35 10.15 17.05
CA SER A 98 27.34 11.22 16.99
C SER A 98 26.00 10.71 16.44
N ALA A 99 26.00 9.86 15.42
CA ALA A 99 24.76 9.27 14.90
C ALA A 99 24.04 8.41 15.95
N GLU A 100 24.77 7.58 16.72
CA GLU A 100 24.17 6.78 17.79
C GLU A 100 23.58 7.64 18.93
N GLU A 101 24.15 8.82 19.21
CA GLU A 101 23.61 9.76 20.19
C GLU A 101 22.34 10.48 19.69
N GLU A 102 22.27 10.80 18.40
CA GLU A 102 21.14 11.51 17.78
C GLU A 102 19.95 10.59 17.47
N ILE A 103 20.19 9.30 17.23
CA ILE A 103 19.13 8.33 16.91
C ILE A 103 18.01 8.34 17.97
N PRO A 104 18.27 8.22 19.28
CA PRO A 104 17.23 8.28 20.31
C PRO A 104 16.39 9.57 20.26
N VAL A 105 17.01 10.71 19.96
CA VAL A 105 16.32 12.01 19.85
C VAL A 105 15.37 11.99 18.66
N ALA A 106 15.85 11.55 17.50
CA ALA A 106 15.03 11.42 16.30
C ALA A 106 13.83 10.47 16.51
N ILE A 107 14.05 9.34 17.19
CA ILE A 107 12.98 8.39 17.53
C ILE A 107 11.97 9.00 18.51
N ALA A 108 12.43 9.76 19.51
CA ALA A 108 11.54 10.44 20.44
C ALA A 108 10.66 11.48 19.74
N THR A 109 11.25 12.29 18.84
CA THR A 109 10.48 13.25 18.02
C THR A 109 9.47 12.55 17.13
N LEU A 110 9.87 11.47 16.44
CA LEU A 110 8.95 10.68 15.62
C LEU A 110 7.80 10.10 16.46
N THR A 111 8.11 9.59 17.65
CA THR A 111 7.10 9.06 18.58
C THR A 111 6.09 10.13 18.98
N GLN A 112 6.52 11.37 19.22
CA GLN A 112 5.62 12.48 19.55
C GLN A 112 4.66 12.80 18.40
N VAL A 113 5.18 12.83 17.16
CA VAL A 113 4.35 13.06 15.96
C VAL A 113 3.29 11.96 15.82
N LEU A 114 3.68 10.70 16.00
CA LEU A 114 2.76 9.56 15.85
C LEU A 114 1.79 9.41 17.02
N ALA A 115 2.12 9.96 18.18
CA ALA A 115 1.26 10.00 19.36
C ALA A 115 0.22 11.12 19.33
N ASP A 116 0.27 12.02 18.32
CA ASP A 116 -0.71 13.09 18.18
C ASP A 116 -2.13 12.48 18.06
N PRO A 117 -3.06 12.80 18.98
CA PRO A 117 -4.41 12.28 18.93
C PRO A 117 -5.19 12.70 17.67
N THR A 118 -4.81 13.79 16.98
CA THR A 118 -5.52 14.24 15.77
C THR A 118 -5.07 13.50 14.52
N LEU A 119 -3.89 12.90 14.51
CA LEU A 119 -3.28 12.31 13.31
C LEU A 119 -4.18 11.25 12.65
N ILE A 120 -4.80 10.37 13.45
CA ILE A 120 -5.70 9.34 12.91
C ILE A 120 -6.97 9.96 12.35
N ASP A 121 -7.46 11.04 12.96
CA ASP A 121 -8.66 11.75 12.49
C ASP A 121 -8.38 12.49 11.18
N GLU A 122 -7.20 13.09 11.04
CA GLU A 122 -6.73 13.73 9.81
C GLU A 122 -6.59 12.70 8.68
N LEU A 123 -5.95 11.56 8.95
CA LEU A 123 -5.86 10.45 7.98
C LEU A 123 -7.24 9.93 7.57
N ALA A 124 -8.17 9.80 8.52
CA ALA A 124 -9.54 9.39 8.23
C ALA A 124 -10.30 10.45 7.39
N ALA A 125 -10.02 11.74 7.60
CA ALA A 125 -10.61 12.83 6.83
C ALA A 125 -10.16 12.79 5.37
N GLU A 126 -8.89 12.49 5.10
CA GLU A 126 -8.34 12.33 3.75
C GLU A 126 -8.94 11.14 2.98
N MET A 127 -9.46 10.13 3.69
CA MET A 127 -10.18 9.01 3.05
C MET A 127 -11.55 9.43 2.49
N VAL A 128 -12.17 10.47 3.04
CA VAL A 128 -13.53 10.88 2.61
C VAL A 128 -13.60 11.24 1.12
N PRO A 129 -12.77 12.16 0.58
CA PRO A 129 -12.79 12.46 -0.84
C PRO A 129 -12.43 11.24 -1.69
N LEU A 130 -11.55 10.35 -1.21
CA LEU A 130 -11.23 9.10 -1.91
C LEU A 130 -12.47 8.23 -2.10
N TYR A 131 -13.22 7.93 -1.04
CA TYR A 131 -14.42 7.09 -1.14
C TYR A 131 -15.56 7.79 -1.90
N ALA A 132 -15.70 9.11 -1.75
CA ALA A 132 -16.70 9.91 -2.47
C ALA A 132 -16.57 9.83 -4.00
N ARG A 133 -15.38 9.50 -4.51
CA ARG A 133 -15.11 9.33 -5.95
C ARG A 133 -15.69 8.05 -6.53
N PHE A 134 -15.83 7.02 -5.72
CA PHE A 134 -16.12 5.66 -6.19
C PHE A 134 -17.44 5.12 -5.65
N TYR A 135 -17.94 5.68 -4.55
CA TYR A 135 -19.12 5.17 -3.86
C TYR A 135 -20.08 6.30 -3.52
N THR A 136 -21.36 5.96 -3.53
CA THR A 136 -22.43 6.76 -2.97
C THR A 136 -22.55 6.52 -1.47
N VAL A 137 -23.22 7.44 -0.75
CA VAL A 137 -23.46 7.28 0.71
C VAL A 137 -24.15 5.95 1.04
N PRO A 138 -25.22 5.51 0.34
CA PRO A 138 -25.85 4.22 0.60
C PRO A 138 -24.93 3.01 0.40
N GLU A 139 -24.00 3.07 -0.56
CA GLU A 139 -23.04 1.97 -0.79
C GLU A 139 -22.01 1.88 0.34
N VAL A 140 -21.49 3.02 0.81
CA VAL A 140 -20.58 3.07 1.97
C VAL A 140 -21.26 2.54 3.24
N GLU A 141 -22.54 2.86 3.46
CA GLU A 141 -23.30 2.32 4.60
C GLU A 141 -23.57 0.80 4.48
N GLN A 142 -23.77 0.29 3.26
CA GLN A 142 -23.85 -1.16 3.01
C GLN A 142 -22.52 -1.86 3.28
N LEU A 143 -21.39 -1.29 2.84
CA LEU A 143 -20.05 -1.80 3.16
C LEU A 143 -19.82 -1.81 4.68
N THR A 144 -20.22 -0.74 5.37
CA THR A 144 -20.16 -0.65 6.83
C THR A 144 -20.94 -1.78 7.50
N THR A 145 -22.17 -2.02 7.03
CA THR A 145 -23.02 -3.11 7.54
C THR A 145 -22.35 -4.47 7.34
N PHE A 146 -21.78 -4.71 6.16
CA PHE A 146 -21.07 -5.94 5.86
C PHE A 146 -19.85 -6.14 6.76
N TYR A 147 -18.98 -5.13 6.92
CA TYR A 147 -17.77 -5.24 7.74
C TYR A 147 -18.06 -5.46 9.24
N LYS A 148 -19.24 -5.05 9.72
CA LYS A 148 -19.70 -5.36 11.09
C LYS A 148 -20.12 -6.82 11.29
N THR A 149 -20.37 -7.59 10.24
CA THR A 149 -20.74 -9.01 10.36
C THR A 149 -19.54 -9.87 10.78
N PRO A 150 -19.75 -11.05 11.40
CA PRO A 150 -18.67 -11.99 11.67
C PRO A 150 -17.88 -12.38 10.42
N LEU A 151 -18.56 -12.52 9.28
CA LEU A 151 -17.92 -12.83 8.00
C LEU A 151 -17.07 -11.65 7.49
N GLY A 152 -17.60 -10.42 7.54
CA GLY A 152 -16.86 -9.22 7.12
C GLY A 152 -15.61 -9.00 7.97
N ARG A 153 -15.70 -9.20 9.30
CA ARG A 153 -14.52 -9.16 10.18
C ARG A 153 -13.51 -10.26 9.86
N LYS A 154 -13.97 -11.50 9.63
CA LYS A 154 -13.10 -12.61 9.22
C LYS A 154 -12.41 -12.30 7.89
N MET A 155 -13.14 -11.73 6.93
CA MET A 155 -12.58 -11.33 5.64
C MET A 155 -11.44 -10.32 5.85
N LEU A 156 -11.66 -9.23 6.58
CA LEU A 156 -10.61 -8.24 6.87
C LEU A 156 -9.37 -8.86 7.53
N ALA A 157 -9.57 -9.74 8.52
CA ALA A 157 -8.47 -10.38 9.23
C ALA A 157 -7.67 -11.39 8.37
N THR A 158 -8.31 -12.02 7.39
CA THR A 158 -7.69 -13.07 6.56
C THR A 158 -7.12 -12.55 5.23
N MET A 159 -7.48 -11.33 4.81
CA MET A 159 -7.01 -10.72 3.56
C MET A 159 -5.48 -10.67 3.42
N PRO A 160 -4.69 -10.26 4.44
CA PRO A 160 -3.24 -10.25 4.33
C PRO A 160 -2.65 -11.64 4.09
N GLN A 161 -3.16 -12.65 4.81
CA GLN A 161 -2.73 -14.04 4.66
C GLN A 161 -3.07 -14.59 3.27
N LEU A 162 -4.30 -14.39 2.80
CA LEU A 162 -4.71 -14.81 1.47
C LEU A 162 -3.84 -14.17 0.38
N SER A 163 -3.49 -12.89 0.55
CA SER A 163 -2.61 -12.17 -0.39
C SER A 163 -1.20 -12.78 -0.41
N ALA A 164 -0.63 -13.07 0.77
CA ALA A 164 0.68 -13.71 0.89
C ALA A 164 0.71 -15.11 0.27
N GLU A 165 -0.30 -15.94 0.55
CA GLU A 165 -0.42 -17.28 -0.03
C GLU A 165 -0.63 -17.23 -1.55
N SER A 166 -1.41 -16.27 -2.05
CA SER A 166 -1.60 -16.06 -3.49
C SER A 166 -0.30 -15.72 -4.21
N MET A 167 0.55 -14.89 -3.59
CA MET A 167 1.87 -14.58 -4.13
C MET A 167 2.78 -15.82 -4.14
N ALA A 168 2.79 -16.61 -3.05
CA ALA A 168 3.56 -17.85 -2.98
C ALA A 168 3.12 -18.88 -4.05
N ILE A 169 1.81 -19.01 -4.28
CA ILE A 169 1.25 -19.84 -5.36
C ILE A 169 1.75 -19.34 -6.71
N SER A 170 1.70 -18.02 -6.95
CA SER A 170 2.15 -17.42 -8.21
C SER A 170 3.63 -17.72 -8.47
N GLN A 171 4.50 -17.57 -7.46
CA GLN A 171 5.92 -17.90 -7.55
C GLN A 171 6.13 -19.38 -7.87
N ARG A 172 5.44 -20.29 -7.17
CA ARG A 172 5.54 -21.74 -7.38
C ARG A 172 5.13 -22.16 -8.80
N VAL A 173 4.15 -21.48 -9.39
CA VAL A 173 3.64 -21.81 -10.73
C VAL A 173 4.46 -21.15 -11.84
N LEU A 174 4.84 -19.89 -11.67
CA LEU A 174 5.48 -19.08 -12.73
C LEU A 174 6.99 -19.32 -12.82
N ILE A 175 7.71 -19.39 -11.70
CA ILE A 175 9.18 -19.47 -11.71
C ILE A 175 9.67 -20.67 -12.55
N PRO A 176 9.16 -21.90 -12.39
CA PRO A 176 9.63 -23.03 -13.20
C PRO A 176 9.39 -22.84 -14.71
N ARG A 177 8.29 -22.17 -15.08
CA ARG A 177 7.94 -21.91 -16.49
C ARG A 177 8.86 -20.86 -17.09
N VAL A 178 9.14 -19.79 -16.35
CA VAL A 178 10.10 -18.76 -16.76
C VAL A 178 11.49 -19.37 -16.92
N ASN A 179 11.93 -20.19 -15.96
CA ASN A 179 13.22 -20.89 -16.04
C ASN A 179 13.30 -21.79 -17.28
N ALA A 180 12.24 -22.53 -17.60
CA ALA A 180 12.22 -23.37 -18.80
C ALA A 180 12.36 -22.57 -20.11
N VAL A 181 11.73 -21.38 -20.18
CA VAL A 181 11.89 -20.49 -21.34
C VAL A 181 13.31 -19.96 -21.43
N LEU A 182 13.89 -19.52 -20.31
CA LEU A 182 15.28 -19.04 -20.27
C LEU A 182 16.26 -20.14 -20.69
N ASP A 183 16.07 -21.37 -20.21
CA ASP A 183 16.88 -22.52 -20.62
C ASP A 183 16.79 -22.79 -22.12
N GLN A 184 15.59 -22.68 -22.72
CA GLN A 184 15.40 -22.83 -24.16
C GLN A 184 16.14 -21.76 -24.96
N VAL A 185 16.03 -20.49 -24.54
CA VAL A 185 16.73 -19.36 -25.18
C VAL A 185 18.25 -19.56 -25.11
N MET A 186 18.78 -19.95 -23.95
CA MET A 186 20.21 -20.19 -23.78
C MET A 186 20.72 -21.36 -24.63
N ARG A 187 19.93 -22.43 -24.78
CA ARG A 187 20.27 -23.55 -25.67
C ARG A 187 20.27 -23.13 -27.14
N ALA A 188 19.27 -22.34 -27.56
CA ALA A 188 19.22 -21.84 -28.94
C ALA A 188 20.39 -20.91 -29.26
N ALA A 189 20.82 -20.08 -28.31
CA ALA A 189 21.93 -19.14 -28.50
C ALA A 189 23.32 -19.83 -28.59
N THR A 190 23.48 -21.00 -27.97
CA THR A 190 24.74 -21.76 -27.94
C THR A 190 24.87 -22.77 -29.08
N GLN A 191 23.78 -23.04 -29.81
CA GLN A 191 23.82 -23.77 -31.07
C GLN A 191 24.09 -22.76 -32.19
N SER A 192 25.32 -22.73 -32.72
CA SER A 192 25.64 -21.89 -33.90
C SER A 192 24.69 -22.22 -35.05
N PRO A 193 24.16 -21.22 -35.79
CA PRO A 193 23.43 -21.50 -37.02
C PRO A 193 24.40 -22.14 -38.02
N GLN A 194 24.11 -23.37 -38.43
CA GLN A 194 24.76 -24.00 -39.58
C GLN A 194 24.28 -23.38 -40.89
#